data_AF-A0AAD7CL72-F1
#
_entry.id   AF-A0AAD7CL72-F1
#
_cell.length_a   1.000
_cell.length_b   1.000
_cell.length_c   1.000
_cell.angle_alpha   90.00
_cell.angle_beta   90.00
_cell.angle_gamma   90.00
#
_symmetry.space_group_name_H-M   'P 1'
#
loop_
_entity.id
_entity.type
_entity.pdbx_description
1 polymer ?
#
loop_
_entity_poly.entity_id
_entity_poly.type
_entity_poly.pdbx_seq_one_letter_code
_entity_poly.pdbx_strand_id
1 'polypeptide(L)'
;MNGYICEWGLDTRKSAAFLRDTVQQMISYSLVVIRNKASTRFSVSHGGKADVQKSAVTWLGMHAFHAIFSRRPARYAELLRMLNAYLAKPLNGRYARRFRRLTTEGLGDMTPIDPNSTI
;
A
#
# COMPACT_ATOMS: atom_id res chain seq x y z
N MET A 1 -8.24 -4.51 4.64
CA MET A 1 -9.02 -3.53 3.83
C MET A 1 -9.98 -4.24 2.87
N ASN A 2 -9.53 -5.02 1.88
CA ASN A 2 -10.46 -5.75 0.98
C ASN A 2 -11.51 -6.58 1.75
N GLY A 3 -11.11 -7.30 2.81
CA GLY A 3 -12.04 -8.02 3.69
C GLY A 3 -13.16 -7.13 4.25
N TYR A 4 -12.80 -6.03 4.92
CA TYR A 4 -13.78 -5.05 5.42
C TYR A 4 -14.70 -4.47 4.33
N ILE A 5 -14.18 -4.21 3.13
CA ILE A 5 -14.98 -3.71 2.00
C ILE A 5 -16.02 -4.76 1.58
N CYS A 6 -15.65 -6.05 1.57
CA CYS A 6 -16.58 -7.14 1.31
C CYS A 6 -17.61 -7.27 2.44
N GLU A 7 -17.16 -7.38 3.69
CA GLU A 7 -18.02 -7.56 4.86
C GLU A 7 -19.05 -6.45 5.02
N TRP A 8 -18.69 -5.21 4.71
CA TRP A 8 -19.60 -4.06 4.81
C TRP A 8 -20.46 -3.87 3.56
N GLY A 9 -20.30 -4.68 2.52
CA GLY A 9 -21.06 -4.55 1.27
C GLY A 9 -20.86 -3.21 0.56
N LEU A 10 -19.69 -2.58 0.72
CA LEU A 10 -19.44 -1.24 0.22
C LEU A 10 -19.43 -1.21 -1.32
N ASP A 11 -20.20 -0.30 -1.91
CA ASP A 11 -20.14 0.02 -3.34
C ASP A 11 -18.86 0.82 -3.64
N THR A 12 -17.85 0.10 -4.10
CA THR A 12 -16.51 0.64 -4.37
C THR A 12 -16.49 1.68 -5.49
N ARG A 13 -17.51 1.71 -6.35
CA ARG A 13 -17.63 2.73 -7.41
C ARG A 13 -18.13 4.05 -6.84
N LYS A 14 -19.13 4.01 -5.97
CA LYS A 14 -19.67 5.21 -5.31
C LYS A 14 -18.76 5.74 -4.21
N SER A 15 -18.00 4.86 -3.57
CA SER A 15 -17.12 5.19 -2.45
C SER A 15 -15.65 5.39 -2.83
N ALA A 16 -15.33 5.58 -4.12
CA ALA A 16 -13.94 5.66 -4.59
C ALA A 16 -13.11 6.76 -3.89
N ALA A 17 -13.72 7.93 -3.63
CA ALA A 17 -13.07 9.02 -2.90
C ALA A 17 -12.73 8.61 -1.45
N PHE A 18 -13.71 8.04 -0.74
CA PHE A 18 -13.51 7.53 0.62
C PHE A 18 -12.42 6.46 0.69
N LEU A 19 -12.42 5.52 -0.27
CA LEU A 19 -11.41 4.46 -0.33
C LEU A 19 -10.00 5.02 -0.57
N ARG A 20 -9.86 6.02 -1.45
CA ARG A 20 -8.60 6.72 -1.64
C ARG A 20 -8.12 7.36 -0.35
N ASP A 21 -8.98 8.10 0.32
CA ASP A 21 -8.61 8.87 1.51
C ASP A 21 -8.23 7.91 2.65
N THR A 22 -8.95 6.78 2.74
CA THR A 22 -8.61 5.67 3.64
C THR A 22 -7.23 5.08 3.35
N VAL A 23 -6.91 4.80 2.08
CA VAL A 23 -5.57 4.31 1.67
C VAL A 23 -4.49 5.31 2.09
N GLN A 24 -4.68 6.61 1.82
CA GLN A 24 -3.72 7.64 2.19
C GLN A 24 -3.53 7.74 3.71
N GLN A 25 -4.62 7.63 4.47
CA GLN A 25 -4.59 7.65 5.93
C GLN A 25 -3.88 6.42 6.50
N MET A 26 -4.15 5.23 5.96
CA MET A 26 -3.46 3.99 6.36
C MET A 26 -1.94 4.07 6.11
N ILE A 27 -1.53 4.63 4.96
CA ILE A 27 -0.10 4.85 4.65
C ILE A 27 0.52 5.85 5.63
N SER A 28 -0.17 6.96 5.89
CA SER A 28 0.32 8.01 6.80
C SER A 28 0.45 7.50 8.23
N TYR A 29 -0.55 6.75 8.71
CA TYR A 29 -0.51 6.09 10.01
C TYR A 29 0.65 5.10 10.10
N SER A 30 0.83 4.27 9.06
CA SER A 30 1.94 3.31 9.01
C SER A 30 3.29 4.00 9.10
N LEU A 31 3.48 5.13 8.40
CA LEU A 31 4.71 5.92 8.49
C LEU A 31 4.95 6.43 9.92
N VAL A 32 3.93 6.94 10.60
CA VAL A 32 4.03 7.41 11.99
C VAL A 32 4.43 6.25 12.91
N VAL A 33 3.77 5.10 12.79
CA VAL A 33 4.09 3.90 13.59
C VAL A 33 5.52 3.43 13.34
N ILE A 34 5.95 3.36 12.08
CA ILE A 34 7.31 2.97 11.71
C ILE A 34 8.32 3.93 12.35
N ARG A 35 8.11 5.25 12.23
CA ARG A 35 8.99 6.25 12.84
C ARG A 35 9.04 6.14 14.35
N ASN A 36 7.89 5.98 15.00
CA ASN A 36 7.84 5.83 16.46
C ASN A 36 8.60 4.59 16.92
N LYS A 37 8.45 3.46 16.22
CA LYS A 37 9.21 2.23 16.51
C LYS A 37 10.71 2.41 16.26
N ALA A 38 11.06 3.05 15.16
CA ALA A 38 12.45 3.25 14.79
C ALA A 38 13.19 4.23 15.73
N SER A 39 12.47 5.17 16.34
CA SER A 39 12.97 6.12 17.33
C SER A 39 12.88 5.62 18.79
N THR A 40 12.53 4.35 19.02
CA THR A 40 12.49 3.81 20.39
C THR A 40 13.87 3.87 21.07
N ARG A 41 13.87 3.96 22.41
CA ARG A 41 15.10 4.08 23.23
C ARG A 41 16.16 3.03 22.88
N PHE A 42 15.75 1.83 22.47
CA PHE A 42 16.63 0.75 22.04
C PHE A 42 17.43 1.07 20.77
N SER A 43 16.82 1.69 19.76
CA SER A 43 17.54 2.10 18.55
C SER A 43 18.48 3.27 18.83
N VAL A 44 18.05 4.21 19.65
CA VAL A 44 18.83 5.40 20.01
C VAL A 44 20.03 5.05 20.90
N SER A 45 19.86 4.11 21.84
CA SER A 45 20.94 3.66 22.75
C SER A 45 22.07 2.94 22.03
N HIS A 46 21.82 2.42 20.83
CA HIS A 46 22.82 1.78 19.98
C HIS A 46 23.29 2.66 18.80
N GLY A 47 22.99 3.97 18.83
CA GLY A 47 23.40 4.91 17.78
C GLY A 47 22.69 4.73 16.44
N GLY A 48 21.65 3.90 16.38
CA GLY A 48 20.87 3.64 15.17
C GLY A 48 20.00 4.83 14.80
N LYS A 49 20.34 5.50 13.69
CA LYS A 49 19.45 6.49 13.05
C LYS A 49 18.72 5.82 11.89
N ALA A 50 17.43 5.61 12.06
CA ALA A 50 16.56 5.18 10.97
C ALA A 50 15.92 6.40 10.30
N ASP A 51 16.52 6.88 9.21
CA ASP A 51 15.89 7.90 8.37
C ASP A 51 14.83 7.27 7.47
N VAL A 52 13.60 7.27 7.96
CA VAL A 52 12.44 6.73 7.23
C VAL A 52 11.85 7.83 6.34
N GLN A 53 12.25 7.78 5.07
CA GLN A 53 11.77 8.70 4.04
C GLN A 53 10.28 8.51 3.75
N LYS A 54 9.49 9.56 3.97
CA LYS A 54 8.03 9.58 3.72
C LYS A 54 7.69 9.09 2.32
N SER A 55 8.38 9.61 1.31
CA SER A 55 8.14 9.27 -0.09
C SER A 55 8.40 7.79 -0.43
N ALA A 56 9.39 7.17 0.21
CA ALA A 56 9.66 5.74 0.04
C ALA A 56 8.52 4.89 0.62
N VAL A 57 8.10 5.20 1.86
CA VAL A 57 6.97 4.51 2.51
C VAL A 57 5.67 4.74 1.76
N THR A 58 5.42 5.96 1.27
CA THR A 58 4.24 6.24 0.45
C THR A 58 4.25 5.43 -0.84
N TRP A 59 5.37 5.36 -1.54
CA TRP A 59 5.47 4.57 -2.77
C TRP A 59 5.21 3.08 -2.50
N LEU A 60 5.84 2.52 -1.47
CA LEU A 60 5.63 1.12 -1.07
C LEU A 60 4.17 0.83 -0.69
N GLY A 61 3.55 1.72 0.08
CA GLY A 61 2.15 1.60 0.46
C GLY A 61 1.22 1.62 -0.76
N MET A 62 1.41 2.59 -1.66
CA MET A 62 0.62 2.67 -2.90
C MET A 62 0.80 1.42 -3.77
N HIS A 63 2.03 0.91 -3.88
CA HIS A 63 2.32 -0.32 -4.62
C HIS A 63 1.61 -1.54 -3.98
N ALA A 64 1.66 -1.68 -2.65
CA ALA A 64 1.01 -2.77 -1.95
C ALA A 64 -0.52 -2.76 -2.13
N PHE A 65 -1.15 -1.59 -2.00
CA PHE A 65 -2.59 -1.46 -2.26
C PHE A 65 -2.93 -1.75 -3.73
N HIS A 66 -2.12 -1.28 -4.68
CA HIS A 66 -2.31 -1.59 -6.09
C HIS A 66 -2.25 -3.10 -6.34
N ALA A 67 -1.24 -3.78 -5.80
CA ALA A 67 -1.08 -5.23 -5.92
C ALA A 67 -2.26 -6.02 -5.33
N ILE A 68 -2.83 -5.58 -4.21
CA ILE A 68 -3.98 -6.25 -3.59
C ILE A 68 -5.24 -6.02 -4.42
N PHE A 69 -5.52 -4.79 -4.82
CA PHE A 69 -6.75 -4.44 -5.53
C PHE A 69 -6.76 -4.84 -7.00
N SER A 70 -5.58 -4.99 -7.63
CA SER A 70 -5.46 -5.42 -9.03
C SER A 70 -5.96 -6.85 -9.26
N ARG A 71 -6.10 -7.63 -8.18
CA ARG A 71 -6.68 -8.97 -8.19
C ARG A 71 -8.19 -8.98 -8.45
N ARG A 72 -8.88 -7.85 -8.24
CA ARG A 72 -10.32 -7.66 -8.52
C ARG A 72 -10.55 -6.35 -9.29
N PRO A 73 -10.04 -6.23 -10.52
CA PRO A 73 -9.95 -4.94 -11.22
C PRO A 73 -11.32 -4.35 -11.54
N ALA A 74 -12.32 -5.18 -11.84
CA ALA A 74 -13.69 -4.74 -12.12
C ALA A 74 -14.37 -4.05 -10.91
N ARG A 75 -13.99 -4.45 -9.68
CA ARG A 75 -14.51 -3.85 -8.44
C ARG A 75 -13.78 -2.56 -8.09
N TYR A 76 -12.47 -2.51 -8.31
CA TYR A 76 -11.61 -1.41 -7.85
C TYR A 76 -11.12 -0.48 -8.98
N ALA A 77 -11.77 -0.46 -10.14
CA ALA A 77 -11.29 0.22 -11.34
C ALA A 77 -10.86 1.68 -11.10
N GLU A 78 -11.69 2.48 -10.43
CA GLU A 78 -11.38 3.90 -10.19
C GLU A 78 -10.23 4.09 -9.20
N LEU A 79 -10.17 3.26 -8.15
CA LEU A 79 -9.08 3.26 -7.19
C LEU A 79 -7.76 2.83 -7.84
N LEU A 80 -7.80 1.81 -8.70
CA LEU A 80 -6.65 1.33 -9.46
C LEU A 80 -6.15 2.36 -10.46
N ARG A 81 -7.05 3.06 -11.16
CA ARG A 81 -6.69 4.16 -12.06
C ARG A 81 -5.86 5.21 -11.33
N MET A 82 -6.29 5.61 -10.14
CA MET A 82 -5.58 6.59 -9.32
C MET A 82 -4.24 6.04 -8.79
N LEU A 83 -4.22 4.81 -8.27
CA LEU A 83 -2.99 4.18 -7.78
C LEU A 83 -1.95 4.06 -8.90
N ASN A 84 -2.38 3.63 -10.09
CA ASN A 84 -1.53 3.54 -11.26
C ASN A 84 -1.02 4.92 -11.70
N ALA A 85 -1.89 5.94 -11.71
CA ALA A 85 -1.50 7.31 -12.04
C ALA A 85 -0.44 7.86 -11.06
N TYR A 86 -0.46 7.46 -9.80
CA TYR A 86 0.62 7.78 -8.85
C TYR A 86 1.90 7.00 -9.18
N LEU A 87 1.81 5.68 -9.35
CA LEU A 87 2.97 4.81 -9.55
C LEU A 87 3.71 5.09 -10.87
N ALA A 88 2.99 5.46 -11.94
CA ALA A 88 3.52 5.75 -13.26
C ALA A 88 4.28 7.09 -13.36
N LYS A 89 4.26 7.94 -12.32
CA LYS A 89 4.98 9.22 -12.34
C LYS A 89 6.49 8.98 -12.52
N PRO A 90 7.19 9.71 -13.42
CA PRO A 90 8.63 9.54 -13.63
C PRO A 90 9.47 9.63 -12.35
N LEU A 91 9.08 10.53 -11.43
CA LEU A 91 9.72 10.72 -10.13
C LEU A 91 9.74 9.44 -9.26
N ASN A 92 8.80 8.53 -9.51
CA ASN A 92 8.65 7.28 -8.78
C ASN A 92 9.46 6.12 -9.38
N GLY A 93 10.03 6.30 -10.58
CA GLY A 93 10.86 5.27 -11.23
C GLY A 93 12.09 4.87 -10.40
N ARG A 94 12.64 5.80 -9.60
CA ARG A 94 13.74 5.49 -8.66
C ARG A 94 13.31 4.50 -7.57
N TYR A 95 12.07 4.58 -7.09
CA TYR A 95 11.56 3.70 -6.04
C TYR A 95 11.23 2.33 -6.60
N ALA A 96 10.68 2.28 -7.82
CA ALA A 96 10.47 1.02 -8.54
C ALA A 96 11.78 0.24 -8.71
N ARG A 97 12.87 0.92 -9.10
CA ARG A 97 14.20 0.29 -9.17
C ARG A 97 14.74 -0.11 -7.81
N ARG A 98 14.71 0.81 -6.83
CA ARG A 98 15.26 0.59 -5.48
C ARG A 98 14.58 -0.57 -4.75
N PHE A 99 13.27 -0.72 -4.90
CA PHE A 99 12.47 -1.69 -4.16
C PHE A 99 12.04 -2.90 -4.99
N ARG A 100 12.52 -3.04 -6.24
CA ARG A 100 12.13 -4.13 -7.15
C ARG A 100 12.16 -5.50 -6.47
N ARG A 101 13.27 -5.82 -5.81
CA ARG A 101 13.45 -7.10 -5.11
C ARG A 101 12.41 -7.30 -4.01
N LEU A 102 12.27 -6.32 -3.12
CA LEU A 102 11.29 -6.34 -2.03
C LEU A 102 9.86 -6.52 -2.56
N THR A 103 9.51 -5.83 -3.65
CA THR A 103 8.19 -5.95 -4.26
C THR A 103 7.97 -7.30 -4.95
N THR A 104 9.01 -7.90 -5.55
CA THR A 104 8.91 -9.22 -6.18
C THR A 104 8.79 -10.34 -5.14
N GLU A 105 9.61 -10.30 -4.09
CA GLU A 105 9.56 -11.26 -2.98
C GLU A 105 8.20 -11.19 -2.26
N GLY A 106 7.76 -9.98 -1.88
CA GLY A 106 6.49 -9.81 -1.18
C GLY A 106 5.25 -10.16 -2.00
N LEU A 107 5.35 -10.19 -3.34
CA LEU A 107 4.28 -10.69 -4.21
C LEU A 107 4.30 -12.22 -4.33
N GLY A 108 5.48 -12.84 -4.26
CA GLY A 108 5.64 -14.30 -4.31
C GLY A 108 4.98 -15.00 -3.12
N ASP A 109 4.95 -14.34 -1.96
CA ASP A 109 4.31 -14.85 -0.74
C ASP A 109 2.78 -14.66 -0.73
N MET A 110 2.22 -13.92 -1.69
CA MET A 110 0.76 -13.74 -1.77
C MET A 110 0.11 -14.95 -2.44
N THR A 111 -0.53 -15.80 -1.64
CA THR A 111 -1.28 -16.96 -2.15
C THR A 111 -2.31 -16.56 -3.21
N PRO A 112 -2.52 -17.38 -4.27
CA PRO A 112 -3.61 -17.18 -5.22
C PRO A 112 -4.97 -17.13 -4.50
N ILE A 113 -5.75 -16.09 -4.75
CA ILE A 113 -7.14 -15.96 -4.31
C ILE A 113 -7.93 -16.66 -5.39
N ASP A 114 -8.71 -17.67 -4.99
CA ASP A 114 -9.63 -18.38 -5.87
C ASP A 114 -10.58 -17.35 -6.53
N PRO A 115 -10.63 -17.27 -7.87
CA PRO A 115 -11.51 -16.35 -8.59
C PRO A 115 -13.01 -16.59 -8.29
N ASN A 116 -13.38 -17.76 -7.72
CA ASN A 116 -14.75 -18.11 -7.34
C ASN A 116 -15.07 -17.91 -5.85
N SER A 117 -14.14 -17.37 -5.04
CA SER A 117 -14.41 -17.12 -3.62
C SER A 117 -15.37 -15.92 -3.48
N THR A 118 -16.66 -16.27 -3.52
CA THR A 118 -17.80 -15.40 -3.31
C THR A 118 -18.04 -15.28 -1.81
N ILE A 119 -17.49 -14.22 -1.22
CA ILE A 119 -18.01 -13.61 0.02
C ILE A 119 -18.05 -12.10 -0.24
#